data_AF-A0A563EFL7-F1
#
_entry.id   AF-A0A563EFL7-F1
#
_cell.length_a   1.000
_cell.length_b   1.000
_cell.length_c   1.000
_cell.angle_alpha   90.00
_cell.angle_beta   90.00
_cell.angle_gamma   90.00
#
_symmetry.space_group_name_H-M   'P 1'
#
loop_
_entity.id
_entity.type
_entity.pdbx_description
1 polymer ?
#
loop_
_entity_poly.entity_id
_entity_poly.type
_entity_poly.pdbx_seq_one_letter_code
_entity_poly.pdbx_strand_id
1 'polypeptide(L)'
;MAAPVLVHHWADGDLVVGSEIVEVKTVLRLDQVQHTVQWLWQLLAYAWLDTADRYRIGLYLARYGVLLSWGATTFADHLLGHTGAAPQARDEFLALAREVIAREGADPPGAWTPRLHRFAGHVAPTPEP
;
A
#
# COMPACT_ATOMS: atom_id res chain seq x y z
N MET A 1 -11.07 14.72 -6.33
CA MET A 1 -10.15 13.69 -5.82
C MET A 1 -9.37 14.33 -4.70
N ALA A 2 -9.26 13.67 -3.55
CA ALA A 2 -8.50 14.16 -2.41
C ALA A 2 -7.22 13.32 -2.26
N ALA A 3 -6.12 13.95 -1.88
CA ALA A 3 -4.92 13.22 -1.46
C ALA A 3 -5.26 12.42 -0.19
N PRO A 4 -5.10 11.08 -0.17
CA PRO A 4 -5.31 10.31 1.05
C PRO A 4 -4.29 10.72 2.10
N VAL A 5 -4.79 11.06 3.28
CA VAL A 5 -3.96 11.14 4.47
C VAL A 5 -3.87 9.75 5.08
N LEU A 6 -2.69 9.15 5.04
CA LEU A 6 -2.39 7.86 5.69
C LEU A 6 -2.03 8.08 7.16
N VAL A 7 -1.20 9.09 7.41
CA VAL A 7 -0.82 9.56 8.74
C VAL A 7 -0.90 11.07 8.73
N HIS A 8 -1.76 11.64 9.58
CA HIS A 8 -1.95 13.09 9.65
C HIS A 8 -0.62 13.81 9.87
N HIS A 9 -0.33 14.79 9.01
CA HIS A 9 0.87 15.61 9.05
C HIS A 9 2.20 14.86 8.82
N TRP A 10 2.16 13.65 8.27
CA TRP A 10 3.37 12.85 8.05
C TRP A 10 3.40 12.07 6.73
N ALA A 11 2.29 11.43 6.34
CA ALA A 11 2.21 10.65 5.11
C ALA A 11 0.94 10.95 4.32
N ASP A 12 1.13 11.60 3.18
CA ASP A 12 0.11 11.88 2.19
C ASP A 12 0.38 11.07 0.92
N GLY A 13 -0.61 10.30 0.46
CA GLY A 13 -0.54 9.67 -0.85
C GLY A 13 -0.97 10.63 -1.96
N ASP A 14 -0.59 10.34 -3.20
CA ASP A 14 -0.95 11.20 -4.33
C ASP A 14 -2.47 11.18 -4.60
N LEU A 15 -3.05 9.98 -4.73
CA LEU A 15 -4.46 9.80 -5.12
C LEU A 15 -5.10 8.58 -4.44
N VAL A 16 -6.41 8.67 -4.16
CA VAL A 16 -7.28 7.49 -3.98
C VAL A 16 -8.25 7.39 -5.14
N VAL A 17 -8.33 6.20 -5.72
CA VAL A 17 -9.37 5.82 -6.69
C VAL A 17 -10.11 4.60 -6.17
N GLY A 18 -11.35 4.80 -5.72
CA GLY A 18 -12.14 3.72 -5.08
C GLY A 18 -11.47 3.24 -3.80
N SER A 19 -10.99 2.00 -3.80
CA SER A 19 -10.26 1.38 -2.68
C SER A 19 -8.77 1.18 -2.98
N GLU A 20 -8.18 1.99 -3.84
CA GLU A 20 -6.77 1.90 -4.22
C GLU A 20 -6.06 3.24 -3.99
N ILE A 21 -4.94 3.21 -3.26
CA ILE A 21 -3.98 4.31 -3.22
C ILE A 21 -3.10 4.20 -4.45
N VAL A 22 -3.01 5.28 -5.21
CA VAL A 22 -2.23 5.34 -6.44
C VAL A 22 -1.15 6.39 -6.28
N GLU A 23 0.10 5.96 -6.37
CA GLU A 23 1.26 6.84 -6.55
C GLU A 23 1.40 7.20 -8.02
N VAL A 24 1.60 8.48 -8.34
CA VAL A 24 1.68 8.97 -9.72
C VAL A 24 3.09 9.43 -10.04
N LYS A 25 3.69 8.88 -11.11
CA LYS A 25 5.01 9.30 -11.59
C LYS A 25 4.96 9.79 -13.03
N THR A 26 5.45 11.01 -13.23
CA THR A 26 5.52 11.68 -14.54
C THR A 26 6.92 11.59 -15.15
N VAL A 27 7.58 10.44 -15.06
CA VAL A 27 8.97 10.26 -15.53
C VAL A 27 9.07 9.98 -17.02
N LEU A 28 10.17 10.42 -17.62
CA LEU A 28 10.50 10.21 -19.05
C LEU A 28 11.21 8.89 -19.34
N ARG A 29 11.88 8.32 -18.35
CA ARG A 29 12.67 7.10 -18.46
C ARG A 29 12.47 6.27 -17.20
N LEU A 30 12.43 4.95 -17.38
CA LEU A 30 12.30 3.95 -16.32
C LEU A 30 13.60 3.15 -16.09
N ASP A 31 14.62 3.42 -16.88
CA ASP A 31 15.93 2.75 -16.78
C ASP A 31 16.79 3.25 -15.60
N GLN A 32 16.33 4.30 -14.91
CA GLN A 32 16.90 4.74 -13.64
C GLN A 32 16.37 3.88 -12.49
N VAL A 33 16.92 2.66 -12.39
CA VAL A 33 16.48 1.62 -11.45
C VAL A 33 16.35 2.14 -10.01
N GLN A 34 17.27 2.99 -9.55
CA GLN A 34 17.25 3.51 -8.19
C GLN A 34 15.99 4.33 -7.86
N HIS A 35 15.48 5.10 -8.83
CA HIS A 35 14.24 5.85 -8.65
C HIS A 35 13.03 4.92 -8.59
N THR A 36 12.98 3.94 -9.49
CA THR A 36 11.91 2.94 -9.49
C THR A 36 11.88 2.18 -8.17
N VAL A 37 13.04 1.74 -7.66
CA VAL A 37 13.15 1.07 -6.35
C VAL A 37 12.63 1.95 -5.23
N GLN A 38 12.99 3.24 -5.22
CA GLN A 38 12.50 4.18 -4.20
C GLN A 38 10.96 4.30 -4.20
N TRP A 39 10.34 4.40 -5.38
CA TRP A 39 8.88 4.49 -5.47
C TRP A 39 8.19 3.21 -5.00
N LEU A 40 8.76 2.04 -5.30
CA LEU A 40 8.22 0.77 -4.84
C LEU A 40 8.30 0.65 -3.31
N TRP A 41 9.40 1.07 -2.69
CA TRP A 41 9.52 1.12 -1.23
C TRP A 41 8.58 2.12 -0.59
N GLN A 42 8.37 3.29 -1.21
CA GLN A 42 7.40 4.27 -0.75
C GLN A 42 5.97 3.71 -0.79
N LEU A 43 5.60 3.05 -1.89
CA LEU A 43 4.29 2.37 -1.99
C LEU A 43 4.11 1.27 -0.94
N LEU A 44 5.17 0.49 -0.65
CA LEU A 44 5.12 -0.50 0.42
C LEU A 44 4.90 0.16 1.78
N ALA A 45 5.62 1.24 2.08
CA ALA A 45 5.46 2.00 3.30
C ALA A 45 4.00 2.49 3.45
N TYR A 46 3.40 3.02 2.38
CA TYR A 46 2.00 3.43 2.38
C TYR A 46 1.03 2.29 2.67
N ALA A 47 1.23 1.12 2.05
CA ALA A 47 0.44 -0.07 2.33
C ALA A 47 0.56 -0.52 3.80
N TRP A 48 1.76 -0.40 4.38
CA TRP A 48 2.00 -0.83 5.75
C TRP A 48 1.46 0.15 6.79
N LEU A 49 1.51 1.45 6.53
CA LEU A 49 0.92 2.50 7.38
C LEU A 49 -0.61 2.45 7.39
N ASP A 50 -1.24 1.91 6.35
CA ASP A 50 -2.67 1.61 6.35
C ASP A 50 -2.99 0.36 7.18
N THR A 51 -2.93 0.50 8.50
CA THR A 51 -3.08 -0.58 9.48
C THR A 51 -4.48 -1.22 9.52
N ALA A 52 -5.45 -0.63 8.83
CA ALA A 52 -6.80 -1.15 8.67
C ALA A 52 -7.02 -1.87 7.32
N ASP A 53 -5.96 -2.08 6.54
CA ASP A 53 -5.95 -2.69 5.21
C ASP A 53 -7.11 -2.16 4.34
N ARG A 54 -7.26 -0.84 4.33
CA ARG A 54 -8.32 -0.12 3.62
C ARG A 54 -8.09 -0.10 2.13
N TYR A 55 -6.83 -0.05 1.72
CA TYR A 55 -6.46 0.23 0.35
C TYR A 55 -5.61 -0.87 -0.29
N ARG A 56 -5.89 -1.12 -1.57
CA ARG A 56 -4.92 -1.70 -2.51
C ARG A 56 -3.91 -0.64 -2.90
N ILE A 57 -2.84 -1.04 -3.58
CA ILE A 57 -1.80 -0.12 -4.04
C ILE A 57 -1.63 -0.17 -5.55
N GLY A 58 -1.37 0.99 -6.13
CA GLY A 58 -1.08 1.15 -7.53
C GLY A 58 0.01 2.18 -7.81
N LEU A 59 0.69 2.00 -8.94
CA LEU A 59 1.66 2.94 -9.51
C LEU A 59 1.16 3.35 -10.89
N TYR A 60 0.84 4.63 -11.06
CA TYR A 60 0.47 5.20 -12.34
C TYR A 60 1.63 5.94 -12.99
N LEU A 61 2.13 5.38 -14.10
CA LEU A 61 3.19 5.96 -14.92
C LEU A 61 2.56 6.87 -15.98
N ALA A 62 2.26 8.11 -15.60
CA ALA A 62 1.40 9.00 -16.37
C ALA A 62 1.87 9.28 -17.80
N ARG A 63 3.20 9.40 -18.04
CA ARG A 63 3.75 9.61 -19.39
C ARG A 63 3.60 8.39 -20.31
N TYR A 64 3.39 7.23 -19.72
CA TYR A 64 3.23 5.96 -20.44
C TYR A 64 1.76 5.51 -20.48
N GLY A 65 0.86 6.15 -19.72
CA GLY A 65 -0.54 5.75 -19.63
C GLY A 65 -0.75 4.38 -18.99
N VAL A 66 0.19 3.91 -18.16
CA VAL A 66 0.16 2.58 -17.56
C VAL A 66 -0.15 2.67 -16.07
N LEU A 67 -1.17 1.94 -15.63
CA LEU A 67 -1.44 1.66 -14.22
C LEU A 67 -1.02 0.23 -13.89
N LEU A 68 -0.17 0.08 -12.88
CA LEU A 68 0.18 -1.19 -12.29
C LEU A 68 -0.48 -1.27 -10.91
N SER A 69 -1.11 -2.39 -10.59
CA SER A 69 -1.86 -2.55 -9.33
C SER A 69 -1.59 -3.92 -8.70
N TRP A 70 -1.49 -3.95 -7.37
CA TRP A 70 -1.20 -5.16 -6.62
C TRP A 70 -2.07 -5.26 -5.35
N GLY A 71 -2.21 -6.48 -4.84
CA GLY A 71 -2.57 -6.67 -3.43
C GLY A 71 -1.37 -6.37 -2.54
N ALA A 72 -1.57 -5.74 -1.39
CA ALA A 72 -0.49 -5.32 -0.49
C ALA A 72 0.42 -6.49 -0.07
N THR A 73 -0.16 -7.66 0.25
CA THR A 73 0.60 -8.87 0.61
C THR A 73 1.46 -9.36 -0.55
N THR A 74 0.88 -9.55 -1.73
CA THR A 74 1.59 -10.02 -2.93
C THR A 74 2.71 -9.04 -3.33
N PHE A 75 2.46 -7.73 -3.22
CA PHE A 75 3.47 -6.73 -3.49
C PHE A 75 4.65 -6.79 -2.50
N ALA A 76 4.35 -6.90 -1.21
CA ALA A 76 5.37 -7.05 -0.16
C ALA A 76 6.20 -8.32 -0.39
N ASP A 77 5.56 -9.45 -0.67
CA ASP A 77 6.25 -10.71 -0.97
C ASP A 77 7.15 -10.58 -2.19
N HIS A 78 6.69 -9.96 -3.28
CA HIS A 78 7.53 -9.73 -4.46
C HIS A 78 8.75 -8.84 -4.13
N LEU A 79 8.53 -7.72 -3.43
CA LEU A 79 9.60 -6.76 -3.11
C LEU A 79 10.63 -7.34 -2.14
N LEU A 80 10.21 -8.25 -1.25
CA LEU A 80 11.05 -8.92 -0.26
C LEU A 80 11.60 -10.28 -0.73
N GLY A 81 11.39 -10.64 -2.00
CA GLY A 81 11.95 -11.84 -2.61
C GLY A 81 11.28 -13.16 -2.23
N HIS A 82 10.00 -13.15 -1.84
CA HIS A 82 9.17 -14.31 -1.48
C HIS A 82 9.74 -15.14 -0.32
N THR A 83 10.42 -14.48 0.61
CA THR A 83 11.04 -15.13 1.77
C THR A 83 10.03 -15.55 2.84
N GLY A 84 8.77 -15.11 2.73
CA GLY A 84 7.77 -15.25 3.79
C GLY A 84 7.99 -14.30 4.97
N ALA A 85 8.99 -13.41 4.90
CA ALA A 85 9.34 -12.48 5.96
C ALA A 85 8.47 -11.20 5.99
N ALA A 86 7.52 -11.05 5.05
CA ALA A 86 6.70 -9.85 4.93
C ALA A 86 5.93 -9.47 6.22
N PRO A 87 5.35 -10.42 6.99
CA PRO A 87 4.70 -10.08 8.25
C PRO A 87 5.69 -9.51 9.30
N GLN A 88 6.84 -10.17 9.49
CA GLN A 88 7.86 -9.71 10.43
C GLN A 88 8.43 -8.35 10.02
N ALA A 89 8.75 -8.16 8.74
CA ALA A 89 9.26 -6.89 8.23
C ALA A 89 8.24 -5.75 8.38
N ARG A 90 6.94 -6.04 8.24
CA ARG A 90 5.87 -5.07 8.50
C ARG A 90 5.83 -4.67 9.97
N ASP A 91 5.96 -5.61 10.89
CA ASP A 91 5.96 -5.33 12.33
C ASP A 91 7.17 -4.47 12.74
N GLU A 92 8.36 -4.82 12.25
CA GLU A 92 9.60 -4.05 12.46
C GLU A 92 9.48 -2.64 11.88
N PHE A 93 8.96 -2.51 10.66
CA PHE A 93 8.70 -1.22 10.04
C PHE A 93 7.72 -0.39 10.87
N LEU A 94 6.59 -0.96 11.31
CA LEU A 94 5.58 -0.23 12.07
C LEU A 94 6.12 0.22 13.43
N ALA A 95 6.95 -0.59 14.09
CA ALA A 95 7.60 -0.18 15.33
C ALA A 95 8.46 1.07 15.13
N LEU A 96 9.33 1.07 14.11
CA LEU A 96 10.18 2.20 13.79
C LEU A 96 9.38 3.42 13.31
N ALA A 97 8.41 3.22 12.43
CA ALA A 97 7.58 4.28 11.89
C ALA A 97 6.83 5.02 13.00
N ARG A 98 6.23 4.29 13.97
CA ARG A 98 5.55 4.93 15.10
C ARG A 98 6.49 5.79 15.95
N GLU A 99 7.71 5.32 16.18
CA GLU A 99 8.72 6.09 16.91
C GLU A 99 9.07 7.40 16.17
N VAL A 100 9.35 7.30 14.87
CA VAL A 100 9.70 8.46 14.03
C VAL A 100 8.54 9.45 13.94
N ILE A 101 7.34 8.96 13.65
CA ILE A 101 6.11 9.77 13.55
C ILE A 101 5.87 10.55 14.85
N ALA A 102 5.94 9.86 16.00
CA ALA A 102 5.73 10.49 17.30
C ALA A 102 6.80 11.54 17.61
N ARG A 103 8.07 11.28 17.27
CA ARG A 103 9.17 12.23 17.45
C ARG A 103 9.01 13.48 16.59
N GLU A 104 8.36 13.35 15.43
CA GLU A 104 8.04 14.45 14.53
C GLU A 104 6.73 15.18 14.90
N GLY A 105 6.05 14.75 15.97
CA GLY A 105 4.86 15.41 16.50
C GLY A 105 3.56 15.06 15.80
N ALA A 106 3.56 14.03 14.96
CA ALA A 106 2.37 13.49 14.30
C ALA A 106 1.77 12.31 15.07
N ASP A 107 0.52 11.96 14.76
CA ASP A 107 -0.20 10.87 15.43
C ASP A 107 0.18 9.51 14.80
N PRO A 108 0.88 8.62 15.53
CA PRO A 108 1.26 7.32 15.00
C PRO A 108 0.05 6.43 14.69
N PRO A 109 0.10 5.61 13.62
CA PRO A 109 -0.98 4.67 13.32
C PRO A 109 -1.12 3.64 14.45
N GLY A 110 -2.36 3.24 14.75
CA GLY A 110 -2.67 2.21 15.74
C GLY A 110 -2.08 0.84 15.37
N ALA A 111 -2.31 -0.17 16.23
CA ALA A 111 -1.94 -1.56 15.94
C ALA A 111 -2.51 -2.02 14.59
N TRP A 112 -1.81 -2.93 13.90
CA TRP A 112 -2.36 -3.55 12.71
C TRP A 112 -3.61 -4.36 13.07
N THR A 113 -4.71 -4.04 12.41
CA THR A 113 -6.00 -4.71 12.56
C THR A 113 -6.46 -5.13 11.16
N PRO A 114 -6.11 -6.34 10.71
CA PRO A 114 -6.51 -6.79 9.40
C PRO A 114 -8.03 -6.79 9.27
N ARG A 115 -8.53 -6.42 8.08
CA ARG A 115 -9.92 -6.75 7.75
C ARG A 115 -10.05 -8.26 7.78
N LEU A 116 -10.96 -8.77 8.60
CA LEU A 116 -11.52 -10.10 8.37
C LEU A 116 -12.10 -10.07 6.95
N HIS A 117 -11.51 -10.85 6.03
CA HIS A 117 -12.00 -10.97 4.66
C HIS A 117 -13.51 -11.31 4.70
N ARG A 118 -14.37 -10.36 4.33
CA ARG A 118 -15.77 -10.66 4.03
C ARG A 118 -15.84 -11.32 2.65
N PHE A 119 -15.32 -12.53 2.55
CA PHE A 119 -15.54 -13.44 1.44
C PHE A 119 -15.94 -14.81 2.02
N ALA A 120 -17.11 -14.85 2.67
CA ALA A 120 -17.94 -16.04 2.64
C ALA A 120 -18.88 -15.88 1.45
N GLY A 121 -18.59 -16.59 0.35
CA GLY A 121 -19.40 -16.56 -0.85
C GLY A 121 -20.83 -16.99 -0.56
N HIS A 122 -21.78 -16.12 -0.85
CA HIS A 122 -23.16 -16.54 -1.10
C HIS A 122 -23.21 -17.03 -2.54
N VAL A 123 -22.85 -18.29 -2.76
CA VAL A 123 -23.31 -19.01 -3.96
C VAL A 123 -24.73 -19.44 -3.64
N ALA A 124 -25.71 -18.70 -4.16
CA ALA A 124 -27.07 -19.20 -4.20
C ALA A 124 -27.09 -20.46 -5.07
N PRO A 125 -27.74 -21.55 -4.66
CA PRO A 125 -27.90 -22.72 -5.52
C PRO A 125 -28.72 -22.31 -6.75
N THR A 126 -28.18 -22.55 -7.93
CA THR A 126 -28.90 -22.52 -9.21
C THR A 126 -30.05 -23.53 -9.13
N PRO A 127 -31.31 -23.17 -9.46
CA PRO A 127 -32.36 -24.17 -9.61
C PRO A 127 -32.05 -25.01 -10.85
N GLU A 128 -31.99 -26.33 -10.69
CA GLU A 128 -31.96 -27.29 -11.80
C GLU A 128 -33.28 -27.25 -12.60
N PRO A 129 -33.22 -27.55 -13.92
CA PRO A 129 -34.35 -27.45 -14.84
C PRO A 129 -35.49 -28.45 -14.58
#